data_AF-A0A259LS34-F1
#
_entry.id   AF-A0A259LS34-F1
#
_cell.length_a   1.000
_cell.length_b   1.000
_cell.length_c   1.000
_cell.angle_alpha   90.00
_cell.angle_beta   90.00
_cell.angle_gamma   90.00
#
_symmetry.space_group_name_H-M   'P 1'
#
loop_
_entity.id
_entity.type
_entity.pdbx_description
1 polymer ?
#
loop_
_entity_poly.entity_id
_entity_poly.type
_entity_poly.pdbx_seq_one_letter_code
_entity_poly.pdbx_strand_id
1 'polypeptide(L)'
;MNRKTVRWGTDTGFEKKVKAFEDRNELSAHGLRGKRAKGDLGLSRGITRKEARRDATDAIPVSEAITQDQWSEREQLIAERAEEVRRGLTTWMSSTAASVRNYIQDQTPSDIHPDQLREAIKAEEHEFRHYEVDDTEDAKSSHSAAIIELQSFRERHGDQIGQRTPDIKKNVEQAIAILMFVMLVEGAFNALLFKDAQSSGLLGGLMIAFGVSAVNVLFGVVAGFFGLRYLNHPALPAKIAGGTIAGICILLGIFLNFFVAHYRDAVEHALAAAEAAGRLAEFSMFEIPPGAVIREMFPNIFSLDSFVALALLILGLTVFSIAVYEGYDRISDKYPGYGRVWRKERKAYERRQQLREDLRNDLSDYFSASRLWFETQLSRHSQAKREIEKAMNVIEARRDLAVAVAAKAADQERGLKVAYRQAHRRQRNQLRDKLGEQAACPAYFDEILTPQLPPFDFSKERAQANAAIKTIEQNITALNLTREWLETHIQHVQQGLSSVEKKVVEEIARVRDAKGGDAKKAG
;
A
#
# COMPACT_ATOMS: atom_id res chain seq x y z
N MET A 1 9.90 3.66 2.73
CA MET A 1 8.79 4.65 2.66
C MET A 1 7.49 3.88 2.43
N ASN A 2 6.50 3.97 3.32
CA ASN A 2 5.22 3.30 3.10
C ASN A 2 4.38 4.22 2.17
N ARG A 3 4.39 3.95 0.86
CA ARG A 3 3.80 4.78 -0.21
C ARG A 3 2.27 4.99 -0.13
N LYS A 4 1.60 4.48 0.91
CA LYS A 4 0.13 4.39 0.98
C LYS A 4 -0.55 5.48 1.82
N THR A 5 0.20 6.36 2.46
CA THR A 5 -0.36 7.39 3.34
C THR A 5 0.24 8.74 3.03
N VAL A 6 -0.64 9.72 2.83
CA VAL A 6 -0.30 11.11 2.55
C VAL A 6 0.27 11.78 3.79
N ARG A 7 1.48 12.34 3.73
CA ARG A 7 2.17 12.87 4.92
C ARG A 7 1.58 14.20 5.36
N TRP A 8 1.30 15.12 4.44
CA TRP A 8 0.74 16.43 4.78
C TRP A 8 -0.61 16.36 5.51
N GLY A 9 -1.35 15.26 5.36
CA GLY A 9 -2.65 15.05 5.98
C GLY A 9 -2.63 14.39 7.36
N THR A 10 -1.46 14.09 7.92
CA THR A 10 -1.34 13.40 9.22
C THR A 10 -1.74 14.28 10.40
N ASP A 11 -1.28 15.53 10.42
CA ASP A 11 -1.54 16.48 11.51
C ASP A 11 -2.70 17.45 11.21
N THR A 12 -3.40 17.26 10.09
CA THR A 12 -4.48 18.16 9.64
C THR A 12 -5.86 17.49 9.79
N GLY A 13 -6.80 18.16 10.45
CA GLY A 13 -8.18 17.68 10.61
C GLY A 13 -8.33 16.59 11.67
N PHE A 14 -9.29 15.68 11.49
CA PHE A 14 -9.55 14.62 12.45
C PHE A 14 -8.62 13.43 12.21
N GLU A 15 -7.81 13.06 13.21
CA GLU A 15 -6.99 11.84 13.18
C GLU A 15 -7.82 10.57 13.33
N LYS A 16 -8.78 10.59 14.26
CA LYS A 16 -9.62 9.45 14.66
C LYS A 16 -11.05 9.62 14.14
N LYS A 17 -11.80 8.51 14.12
CA LYS A 17 -13.24 8.56 13.84
C LYS A 17 -13.95 9.34 14.94
N VAL A 18 -14.90 10.18 14.55
CA VAL A 18 -15.82 10.87 15.45
C VAL A 18 -16.59 9.82 16.25
N LYS A 19 -16.55 9.93 17.58
CA LYS A 19 -17.30 9.04 18.48
C LYS A 19 -18.71 9.57 18.65
N ALA A 20 -19.70 8.69 18.70
CA ALA A 20 -21.07 9.10 19.01
C ALA A 20 -21.14 9.67 20.44
N PHE A 21 -21.96 10.69 20.66
CA PHE A 21 -22.21 11.21 21.99
C PHE A 21 -23.04 10.19 22.80
N GLU A 22 -22.45 9.65 23.87
CA GLU A 22 -23.12 8.79 24.85
C GLU A 22 -23.11 9.49 26.21
N ASP A 23 -24.30 9.84 26.70
CA ASP A 23 -24.45 10.36 28.06
C ASP A 23 -25.12 9.32 28.96
N ARG A 24 -24.31 8.67 29.80
CA ARG A 24 -24.74 7.64 30.77
C ARG A 24 -25.21 8.24 32.10
N ASN A 25 -25.35 9.56 32.20
CA ASN A 25 -25.65 10.24 33.44
C ASN A 25 -27.15 10.22 33.75
N GLU A 26 -27.57 9.31 34.62
CA GLU A 26 -28.96 9.16 35.02
C GLU A 26 -29.30 9.98 36.28
N LEU A 27 -30.57 10.43 36.39
CA LEU A 27 -31.14 11.05 37.59
C LEU A 27 -30.92 10.23 38.87
N SER A 28 -30.90 8.89 38.74
CA SER A 28 -30.73 7.93 39.82
C SER A 28 -29.38 8.04 40.53
N ALA A 29 -28.34 8.50 39.83
CA ALA A 29 -27.00 8.74 40.34
C ALA A 29 -26.93 10.01 41.22
N HIS A 30 -27.89 10.92 41.05
CA HIS A 30 -27.96 12.21 41.76
C HIS A 30 -29.00 12.22 42.88
N GLY A 31 -29.34 11.04 43.43
CA GLY A 31 -30.28 10.89 44.54
C GLY A 31 -31.77 11.00 44.15
N LEU A 32 -32.09 11.16 42.86
CA LEU A 32 -33.45 11.24 42.36
C LEU A 32 -33.91 9.88 41.86
N ARG A 33 -34.56 9.11 42.74
CA ARG A 33 -35.10 7.77 42.42
C ARG A 33 -36.60 7.70 42.62
N GLY A 34 -37.26 6.86 41.81
CA GLY A 34 -38.69 6.57 41.93
C GLY A 34 -39.58 7.81 41.85
N LYS A 35 -40.37 8.06 42.89
CA LYS A 35 -41.30 9.20 42.98
C LYS A 35 -40.59 10.56 42.90
N ARG A 36 -39.40 10.68 43.51
CA ARG A 36 -38.64 11.94 43.50
C ARG A 36 -38.12 12.32 42.12
N ALA A 37 -37.76 11.34 41.30
CA ALA A 37 -37.39 11.56 39.89
C ALA A 37 -38.55 12.14 39.06
N LYS A 38 -39.79 11.96 39.51
CA LYS A 38 -41.01 12.53 38.90
C LYS A 38 -41.49 13.81 39.60
N GLY A 39 -40.68 14.40 40.48
CA GLY A 39 -41.00 15.61 41.23
C GLY A 39 -41.96 15.38 42.39
N ASP A 40 -42.27 14.13 42.74
CA ASP A 40 -43.15 13.83 43.88
C ASP A 40 -42.35 13.78 45.19
N LEU A 41 -42.69 14.66 46.14
CA LEU A 41 -42.03 14.77 47.45
C LEU A 41 -42.29 13.58 48.38
N GLY A 42 -43.25 12.72 48.02
CA GLY A 42 -43.63 11.53 48.81
C GLY A 42 -44.42 11.84 50.09
N LEU A 43 -44.91 13.07 50.24
CA LEU A 43 -45.67 13.54 51.39
C LEU A 43 -47.17 13.60 51.08
N SER A 44 -48.00 13.06 51.99
CA SER A 44 -49.46 13.09 51.87
C SER A 44 -50.06 14.37 52.42
N ARG A 45 -50.90 15.03 51.61
CA ARG A 45 -51.71 16.19 52.04
C ARG A 45 -52.60 15.89 53.25
N GLY A 46 -53.16 14.67 53.34
CA GLY A 46 -54.02 14.27 54.46
C GLY A 46 -53.25 14.19 55.78
N ILE A 47 -52.06 13.58 55.74
CA ILE A 47 -51.17 13.48 56.91
C ILE A 47 -50.69 14.88 57.32
N THR A 48 -50.27 15.70 56.36
CA THR A 48 -49.84 17.08 56.63
C THR A 48 -50.93 17.90 57.34
N ARG A 49 -52.20 17.75 56.96
CA ARG A 49 -53.32 18.44 57.66
C ARG A 49 -53.56 17.90 59.07
N LYS A 50 -53.33 16.60 59.29
CA LYS A 50 -53.49 15.97 60.61
C LYS A 50 -52.40 16.44 61.57
N GLU A 51 -51.15 16.45 61.12
CA GLU A 51 -50.00 17.00 61.87
C GLU A 51 -50.22 18.49 62.16
N ALA A 52 -50.64 19.29 61.17
CA ALA A 52 -50.97 20.71 61.37
C ALA A 52 -51.98 20.99 62.49
N ARG A 53 -53.00 20.13 62.66
CA ARG A 53 -53.99 20.28 63.73
C ARG A 53 -53.42 19.89 65.10
N ARG A 54 -52.54 18.90 65.14
CA ARG A 54 -51.83 18.50 66.37
C ARG A 54 -50.92 19.64 66.81
N ASP A 55 -50.05 20.10 65.92
CA ASP A 55 -49.10 21.18 66.18
C ASP A 55 -49.82 22.48 66.60
N ALA A 56 -50.98 22.78 65.99
CA ALA A 56 -51.83 23.90 66.40
C ALA A 56 -52.39 23.77 67.83
N THR A 57 -52.69 22.55 68.28
CA THR A 57 -53.18 22.28 69.64
C THR A 57 -52.06 22.47 70.66
N ASP A 58 -50.84 22.10 70.28
CA ASP A 58 -49.63 22.21 71.09
C ASP A 58 -48.98 23.62 71.02
N ALA A 59 -49.62 24.56 70.32
CA ALA A 59 -49.13 25.91 70.08
C ALA A 59 -47.73 25.97 69.40
N ILE A 60 -47.42 25.00 68.54
CA ILE A 60 -46.19 24.97 67.74
C ILE A 60 -46.56 25.22 66.26
N PRO A 61 -45.85 26.08 65.52
CA PRO A 61 -44.78 26.97 65.97
C PRO A 61 -45.31 28.18 66.75
N VAL A 62 -44.46 28.77 67.60
CA VAL A 62 -44.79 29.96 68.40
C VAL A 62 -45.16 31.15 67.49
N SER A 63 -46.03 32.05 67.96
CA SER A 63 -46.53 33.19 67.18
C SER A 63 -45.41 34.13 66.69
N GLU A 64 -44.27 34.15 67.39
CA GLU A 64 -43.08 34.94 67.06
C GLU A 64 -42.12 34.23 66.10
N ALA A 65 -42.45 33.02 65.62
CA ALA A 65 -41.60 32.29 64.70
C ALA A 65 -41.44 33.05 63.37
N ILE A 66 -40.20 33.20 62.92
CA ILE A 66 -39.84 33.96 61.71
C ILE A 66 -38.97 33.11 60.78
N THR A 67 -37.97 32.42 61.33
CA THR A 67 -36.94 31.73 60.55
C THR A 67 -37.29 30.26 60.30
N GLN A 68 -36.67 29.65 59.27
CA GLN A 68 -37.01 28.29 58.82
C GLN A 68 -36.72 27.21 59.88
N ASP A 69 -35.72 27.41 60.73
CA ASP A 69 -35.38 26.57 61.88
C ASP A 69 -36.44 26.61 62.99
N GLN A 70 -37.29 27.64 63.01
CA GLN A 70 -38.41 27.79 63.94
C GLN A 70 -39.74 27.26 63.38
N TRP A 71 -39.75 26.79 62.12
CA TRP A 71 -40.93 26.16 61.53
C TRP A 71 -41.24 24.82 62.20
N SER A 72 -42.47 24.35 62.05
CA SER A 72 -42.84 22.99 62.46
C SER A 72 -41.96 21.94 61.77
N GLU A 73 -41.70 20.82 62.44
CA GLU A 73 -40.97 19.69 61.85
C GLU A 73 -41.57 19.27 60.50
N ARG A 74 -42.90 19.36 60.35
CA ARG A 74 -43.58 19.04 59.10
C ARG A 74 -43.26 20.04 57.99
N GLU A 75 -43.28 21.34 58.26
CA GLU A 75 -42.90 22.36 57.27
C GLU A 75 -41.41 22.27 56.90
N GLN A 76 -40.55 21.98 57.89
CA GLN A 76 -39.12 21.72 57.66
C GLN A 76 -38.91 20.52 56.75
N LEU A 77 -39.59 19.39 57.02
CA LEU A 77 -39.53 18.18 56.19
C LEU A 77 -40.03 18.44 54.76
N ILE A 78 -41.09 19.23 54.59
CA ILE A 78 -41.59 19.62 53.25
C ILE A 78 -40.51 20.41 52.49
N ALA A 79 -39.88 21.38 53.15
CA ALA A 79 -38.83 22.20 52.56
C ALA A 79 -37.57 21.38 52.23
N GLU A 80 -37.14 20.51 53.14
CA GLU A 80 -36.00 19.61 52.96
C GLU A 80 -36.21 18.70 51.75
N ARG A 81 -37.38 18.04 51.63
CA ARG A 81 -37.66 17.15 50.49
C ARG A 81 -37.71 17.89 49.16
N ALA A 82 -38.21 19.12 49.13
CA ALA A 82 -38.19 19.94 47.93
C ALA A 82 -36.77 20.37 47.57
N GLU A 83 -35.95 20.70 48.57
CA GLU A 83 -34.55 21.07 48.39
C GLU A 83 -33.70 19.90 47.91
N GLU A 84 -33.92 18.68 48.41
CA GLU A 84 -33.29 17.46 47.91
C GLU A 84 -33.54 17.28 46.41
N VAL A 85 -34.77 17.53 45.94
CA VAL A 85 -35.12 17.46 44.52
C VAL A 85 -34.37 18.54 43.72
N ARG A 86 -34.40 19.79 44.18
CA ARG A 86 -33.69 20.90 43.53
C ARG A 86 -32.19 20.64 43.44
N ARG A 87 -31.55 20.25 44.54
CA ARG A 87 -30.11 19.94 44.60
C ARG A 87 -29.74 18.79 43.67
N GLY A 88 -30.55 17.72 43.66
CA GLY A 88 -30.34 16.57 42.78
C GLY A 88 -30.41 16.96 41.30
N LEU A 89 -31.40 17.79 40.92
CA LEU A 89 -31.55 18.27 39.55
C LEU A 89 -30.40 19.20 39.15
N THR A 90 -30.00 20.13 40.02
CA THR A 90 -28.85 21.03 39.77
C THR A 90 -27.56 20.24 39.54
N THR A 91 -27.31 19.21 40.37
CA THR A 91 -26.11 18.38 40.24
C THR A 91 -26.14 17.55 38.96
N TRP A 92 -27.30 16.95 38.64
CA TRP A 92 -27.49 16.17 37.41
C TRP A 92 -27.30 17.03 36.15
N MET A 93 -27.89 18.22 36.12
CA MET A 93 -27.75 19.14 34.99
C MET A 93 -26.33 19.69 34.88
N SER A 94 -25.67 20.02 35.99
CA SER A 94 -24.27 20.47 35.98
C SER A 94 -23.34 19.38 35.44
N SER A 95 -23.54 18.13 35.83
CA SER A 95 -22.75 17.00 35.35
C SER A 95 -23.04 16.68 33.87
N THR A 96 -24.29 16.79 33.42
CA THR A 96 -24.66 16.70 31.99
C THR A 96 -23.97 17.79 31.18
N ALA A 97 -24.02 19.05 31.65
CA ALA A 97 -23.39 20.19 30.99
C ALA A 97 -21.88 20.00 30.88
N ALA A 98 -21.21 19.50 31.92
CA ALA A 98 -19.79 19.18 31.88
C ALA A 98 -19.46 18.10 30.85
N SER A 99 -20.26 17.03 30.76
CA SER A 99 -20.08 15.98 29.74
C SER A 99 -20.22 16.52 28.32
N VAL A 100 -21.23 17.34 28.06
CA VAL A 100 -21.43 17.99 26.75
C VAL A 100 -20.28 18.94 26.44
N ARG A 101 -19.85 19.76 27.40
CA ARG A 101 -18.73 20.70 27.25
C ARG A 101 -17.43 20.01 26.86
N ASN A 102 -17.08 18.94 27.58
CA ASN A 102 -15.89 18.15 27.30
C ASN A 102 -15.99 17.49 25.93
N TYR A 103 -17.16 16.95 25.58
CA TYR A 103 -17.38 16.35 24.28
C TYR A 103 -17.23 17.36 23.13
N ILE A 104 -17.80 18.57 23.26
CA ILE A 104 -17.65 19.63 22.26
C ILE A 104 -16.19 20.01 22.10
N GLN A 105 -15.46 20.16 23.22
CA GLN A 105 -14.03 20.48 23.19
C GLN A 105 -13.23 19.39 22.47
N ASP A 106 -13.49 18.11 22.75
CA ASP A 106 -12.83 16.97 22.11
C ASP A 106 -13.17 16.82 20.61
N GLN A 107 -14.36 17.29 20.19
CA GLN A 107 -14.81 17.24 18.79
C GLN A 107 -14.59 18.55 18.03
N THR A 108 -13.93 19.56 18.62
CA THR A 108 -13.57 20.79 17.92
C THR A 108 -12.22 20.62 17.24
N PRO A 109 -12.16 20.55 15.90
CA PRO A 109 -10.89 20.40 15.17
C PRO A 109 -10.11 21.73 15.18
N SER A 110 -8.82 21.66 14.86
CA SER A 110 -8.01 22.85 14.55
C SER A 110 -8.47 23.48 13.23
N ASP A 111 -8.22 24.77 13.07
CA ASP A 111 -8.51 25.49 11.83
C ASP A 111 -7.70 24.92 10.67
N ILE A 112 -8.36 24.74 9.52
CA ILE A 112 -7.73 24.30 8.27
C ILE A 112 -7.60 25.51 7.35
N HIS A 113 -6.35 25.89 7.05
CA HIS A 113 -6.05 26.97 6.12
C HIS A 113 -5.82 26.40 4.71
N PRO A 114 -6.63 26.80 3.70
CA PRO A 114 -6.51 26.28 2.34
C PRO A 114 -5.12 26.45 1.74
N ASP A 115 -4.50 27.61 1.93
CA ASP A 115 -3.22 27.91 1.27
C ASP A 115 -2.06 27.09 1.86
N GLN A 116 -2.04 26.90 3.18
CA GLN A 116 -1.06 26.01 3.81
C GLN A 116 -1.22 24.57 3.34
N LEU A 117 -2.47 24.09 3.23
CA LEU A 117 -2.77 22.75 2.75
C LEU A 117 -2.32 22.56 1.28
N ARG A 118 -2.58 23.56 0.43
CA ARG A 118 -2.13 23.59 -0.97
C ARG A 118 -0.62 23.52 -1.09
N GLU A 119 0.11 24.33 -0.32
CA GLU A 119 1.58 24.32 -0.35
C GLU A 119 2.15 22.99 0.16
N ALA A 120 1.57 22.39 1.20
CA ALA A 120 1.98 21.08 1.68
C ALA A 120 1.77 19.97 0.63
N ILE A 121 0.62 20.00 -0.07
CA ILE A 121 0.34 19.09 -1.20
C ILE A 121 1.39 19.25 -2.31
N LYS A 122 1.70 20.49 -2.70
CA LYS A 122 2.70 20.78 -3.75
C LYS A 122 4.10 20.32 -3.34
N ALA A 123 4.48 20.52 -2.07
CA ALA A 123 5.79 20.15 -1.58
C ALA A 123 6.02 18.63 -1.60
N GLU A 124 5.06 17.86 -1.08
CA GLU A 124 5.14 16.39 -1.10
C GLU A 124 5.09 15.86 -2.54
N GLU A 125 4.24 16.44 -3.40
CA GLU A 125 4.21 16.08 -4.81
C GLU A 125 5.54 16.40 -5.54
N HIS A 126 6.16 17.54 -5.24
CA HIS A 126 7.46 17.90 -5.80
C HIS A 126 8.55 16.91 -5.36
N GLU A 127 8.49 16.37 -4.15
CA GLU A 127 9.37 15.28 -3.69
C GLU A 127 9.22 14.04 -4.59
N PHE A 128 7.99 13.61 -4.87
CA PHE A 128 7.71 12.51 -5.80
C PHE A 128 8.28 12.80 -7.21
N ARG A 129 8.08 14.02 -7.72
CA ARG A 129 8.61 14.37 -9.04
C ARG A 129 10.13 14.49 -9.07
N HIS A 130 10.79 15.01 -8.03
CA HIS A 130 12.22 15.32 -8.07
C HIS A 130 13.09 14.06 -8.15
N TYR A 131 12.86 13.08 -7.26
CA TYR A 131 13.60 11.81 -7.27
C TYR A 131 13.46 11.06 -8.60
N GLU A 132 12.30 11.18 -9.24
CA GLU A 132 12.02 10.46 -10.48
C GLU A 132 12.41 11.26 -11.74
N VAL A 133 12.44 12.59 -11.68
CA VAL A 133 12.94 13.42 -12.79
C VAL A 133 14.42 13.16 -13.01
N ASP A 134 15.24 13.09 -11.95
CA ASP A 134 16.67 12.79 -12.08
C ASP A 134 16.90 11.41 -12.73
N ASP A 135 16.20 10.38 -12.23
CA ASP A 135 16.25 9.02 -12.82
C ASP A 135 15.77 9.00 -14.28
N THR A 136 14.75 9.79 -14.63
CA THR A 136 14.25 9.87 -16.01
C THR A 136 15.20 10.65 -16.93
N GLU A 137 15.90 11.67 -16.42
CA GLU A 137 16.92 12.41 -17.17
C GLU A 137 18.16 11.54 -17.42
N ASP A 138 18.60 10.77 -16.44
CA ASP A 138 19.68 9.80 -16.57
C ASP A 138 19.31 8.66 -17.53
N ALA A 139 18.08 8.16 -17.46
CA ALA A 139 17.59 7.17 -18.42
C ALA A 139 17.46 7.77 -19.83
N LYS A 140 17.07 9.05 -19.94
CA LYS A 140 17.00 9.78 -21.22
C LYS A 140 18.40 9.97 -21.81
N SER A 141 19.38 10.40 -21.02
CA SER A 141 20.76 10.61 -21.46
C SER A 141 21.38 9.28 -21.90
N SER A 142 21.18 8.21 -21.12
CA SER A 142 21.61 6.85 -21.44
C SER A 142 20.98 6.32 -22.74
N HIS A 143 19.68 6.54 -22.92
CA HIS A 143 18.98 6.15 -24.16
C HIS A 143 19.49 6.96 -25.37
N SER A 144 19.66 8.27 -25.24
CA SER A 144 20.23 9.12 -26.30
C SER A 144 21.64 8.69 -26.67
N ALA A 145 22.50 8.39 -25.69
CA ALA A 145 23.84 7.88 -25.93
C ALA A 145 23.83 6.54 -26.69
N ALA A 146 22.90 5.64 -26.34
CA ALA A 146 22.75 4.35 -27.04
C ALA A 146 22.23 4.53 -28.48
N ILE A 147 21.33 5.49 -28.73
CA ILE A 147 20.89 5.86 -30.08
C ILE A 147 22.08 6.37 -30.90
N ILE A 148 22.88 7.29 -30.35
CA ILE A 148 24.07 7.84 -31.02
C ILE A 148 25.05 6.71 -31.34
N GLU A 149 25.29 5.80 -30.41
CA GLU A 149 26.16 4.64 -30.64
C GLU A 149 25.63 3.75 -31.78
N LEU A 150 24.33 3.44 -31.79
CA LEU A 150 23.70 2.64 -32.85
C LEU A 150 23.76 3.33 -34.21
N GLN A 151 23.56 4.65 -34.24
CA GLN A 151 23.67 5.44 -35.47
C GLN A 151 25.13 5.50 -35.96
N SER A 152 26.09 5.77 -35.08
CA SER A 152 27.52 5.78 -35.43
C SER A 152 28.00 4.41 -35.94
N PHE A 153 27.39 3.33 -35.45
CA PHE A 153 27.66 1.97 -35.92
C PHE A 153 27.09 1.79 -37.33
N ARG A 154 25.86 2.24 -37.59
CA ARG A 154 25.25 2.19 -38.92
C ARG A 154 25.96 3.08 -39.95
N GLU A 155 26.44 4.26 -39.56
CA GLU A 155 27.18 5.15 -40.46
C GLU A 155 28.53 4.54 -40.86
N ARG A 156 29.25 3.92 -39.91
CA ARG A 156 30.54 3.25 -40.19
C ARG A 156 30.43 1.96 -40.99
N HIS A 157 29.28 1.28 -40.92
CA HIS A 157 29.10 -0.07 -41.44
C HIS A 157 27.95 -0.19 -42.45
N GLY A 158 27.37 0.95 -42.87
CA GLY A 158 26.11 1.05 -43.59
C GLY A 158 26.12 0.39 -44.95
N ASP A 159 27.22 0.49 -45.70
CA ASP A 159 27.35 -0.08 -47.04
C ASP A 159 27.23 -1.61 -47.06
N GLN A 160 27.55 -2.29 -45.95
CA GLN A 160 27.50 -3.74 -45.82
C GLN A 160 26.24 -4.23 -45.09
N ILE A 161 25.69 -3.43 -44.17
CA ILE A 161 24.50 -3.77 -43.38
C ILE A 161 23.22 -3.42 -44.15
N GLY A 162 23.24 -2.36 -44.96
CA GLY A 162 22.07 -1.78 -45.60
C GLY A 162 21.08 -1.19 -44.57
N GLN A 163 19.79 -1.14 -44.94
CA GLN A 163 18.71 -0.62 -44.08
C GLN A 163 18.08 -1.68 -43.15
N ARG A 164 18.67 -2.88 -43.06
CA ARG A 164 18.08 -3.99 -42.30
C ARG A 164 18.13 -3.75 -40.79
N THR A 165 17.07 -4.16 -40.10
CA THR A 165 17.13 -4.35 -38.65
C THR A 165 18.06 -5.53 -38.32
N PRO A 166 18.72 -5.54 -37.15
CA PRO A 166 19.51 -6.70 -36.77
C PRO A 166 18.62 -7.93 -36.70
N ASP A 167 19.10 -9.03 -37.27
CA ASP A 167 18.47 -10.34 -37.16
C ASP A 167 18.89 -10.93 -35.81
N ILE A 168 18.25 -10.43 -34.74
CA ILE A 168 18.41 -10.97 -33.40
C ILE A 168 17.20 -11.84 -33.16
N LYS A 169 17.40 -13.15 -33.33
CA LYS A 169 16.37 -14.13 -32.97
C LYS A 169 16.16 -14.04 -31.45
N LYS A 170 14.91 -13.88 -31.03
CA LYS A 170 14.52 -13.64 -29.61
C LYS A 170 14.90 -14.77 -28.65
N ASN A 171 15.40 -15.89 -29.16
CA ASN A 171 15.45 -17.15 -28.44
C ASN A 171 16.88 -17.69 -28.32
N VAL A 172 17.81 -16.89 -27.80
CA VAL A 172 19.17 -17.39 -27.45
C VAL A 172 19.07 -18.58 -26.48
N GLU A 173 18.08 -18.56 -25.58
CA GLU A 173 17.76 -19.68 -24.70
C GLU A 173 17.38 -20.96 -25.47
N GLN A 174 16.65 -20.83 -26.58
CA GLN A 174 16.34 -22.00 -27.42
C GLN A 174 17.58 -22.54 -28.13
N ALA A 175 18.49 -21.66 -28.58
CA ALA A 175 19.76 -22.11 -29.18
C ALA A 175 20.60 -22.89 -28.15
N ILE A 176 20.72 -22.38 -26.91
CA ILE A 176 21.39 -23.09 -25.82
C ILE A 176 20.70 -24.43 -25.53
N ALA A 177 19.36 -24.46 -25.47
CA ALA A 177 18.60 -25.68 -25.25
C ALA A 177 18.81 -26.73 -26.36
N ILE A 178 18.84 -26.30 -27.63
CA ILE A 178 19.14 -27.18 -28.76
C ILE A 178 20.56 -27.75 -28.64
N LEU A 179 21.57 -26.91 -28.36
CA LEU A 179 22.94 -27.37 -28.18
C LEU A 179 23.08 -28.37 -27.04
N MET A 180 22.45 -28.10 -25.89
CA MET A 180 22.43 -29.02 -24.75
C MET A 180 21.72 -30.34 -25.10
N PHE A 181 20.60 -30.27 -25.81
CA PHE A 181 19.85 -31.46 -26.22
C PHE A 181 20.67 -32.33 -27.19
N VAL A 182 21.28 -31.71 -28.20
CA VAL A 182 22.11 -32.41 -29.18
C VAL A 182 23.35 -33.02 -28.51
N MET A 183 23.98 -32.32 -27.56
CA MET A 183 25.07 -32.85 -26.73
C MET A 183 24.62 -34.04 -25.86
N LEU A 184 23.41 -33.98 -25.30
CA LEU A 184 22.81 -35.11 -24.55
C LEU A 184 22.59 -36.33 -25.42
N VAL A 185 22.06 -36.14 -26.63
CA VAL A 185 21.84 -37.23 -27.59
C VAL A 185 23.18 -37.84 -28.00
N GLU A 186 24.14 -37.04 -28.45
CA GLU A 186 25.47 -37.52 -28.85
C GLU A 186 26.20 -38.22 -27.69
N GLY A 187 26.21 -37.61 -26.50
CA GLY A 187 26.80 -38.20 -25.29
C GLY A 187 26.15 -39.52 -24.91
N ALA A 188 24.83 -39.65 -25.01
CA ALA A 188 24.13 -40.89 -24.72
C ALA A 188 24.44 -42.00 -25.75
N PHE A 189 24.43 -41.68 -27.04
CA PHE A 189 24.80 -42.65 -28.10
C PHE A 189 26.27 -43.09 -27.95
N ASN A 190 27.19 -42.16 -27.74
CA ASN A 190 28.59 -42.46 -27.47
C ASN A 190 28.72 -43.37 -26.22
N ALA A 191 28.05 -43.04 -25.12
CA ALA A 191 28.12 -43.82 -23.88
C ALA A 191 27.59 -45.24 -24.01
N LEU A 192 26.44 -45.41 -24.69
CA LEU A 192 25.85 -46.73 -24.94
C LEU A 192 26.79 -47.62 -25.77
N LEU A 193 27.60 -47.02 -26.63
CA LEU A 193 28.53 -47.72 -27.51
C LEU A 193 29.88 -47.99 -26.86
N PHE A 194 30.23 -47.31 -25.76
CA PHE A 194 31.43 -47.56 -24.94
C PHE A 194 31.15 -48.35 -23.65
N LYS A 195 29.89 -48.69 -23.35
CA LYS A 195 29.51 -49.34 -22.08
C LYS A 195 30.23 -50.67 -21.81
N ASP A 196 30.55 -51.42 -22.87
CA ASP A 196 31.17 -52.75 -22.80
C ASP A 196 32.70 -52.68 -22.73
N ALA A 197 33.27 -51.49 -22.89
CA ALA A 197 34.71 -51.25 -22.95
C ALA A 197 35.33 -50.72 -21.64
N GLN A 198 34.54 -50.66 -20.55
CA GLN A 198 34.95 -50.00 -19.32
C GLN A 198 34.55 -50.77 -18.05
N SER A 199 35.51 -50.93 -17.13
CA SER A 199 35.34 -51.65 -15.85
C SER A 199 34.36 -50.99 -14.87
N SER A 200 34.20 -49.66 -14.95
CA SER A 200 33.19 -48.89 -14.20
C SER A 200 31.79 -48.90 -14.84
N GLY A 201 31.58 -49.70 -15.90
CA GLY A 201 30.33 -49.83 -16.62
C GLY A 201 29.83 -48.53 -17.25
N LEU A 202 28.49 -48.44 -17.41
CA LEU A 202 27.81 -47.36 -18.13
C LEU A 202 28.14 -45.95 -17.59
N LEU A 203 28.33 -45.79 -16.27
CA LEU A 203 28.59 -44.48 -15.66
C LEU A 203 29.92 -43.86 -16.11
N GLY A 204 30.98 -44.67 -16.23
CA GLY A 204 32.29 -44.20 -16.70
C GLY A 204 32.29 -43.85 -18.19
N GLY A 205 31.66 -44.69 -19.01
CA GLY A 205 31.48 -44.42 -20.44
C GLY A 205 30.68 -43.13 -20.69
N LEU A 206 29.68 -42.86 -19.85
CA LEU A 206 28.87 -41.64 -19.92
C LEU A 206 29.67 -40.37 -19.64
N MET A 207 30.53 -40.37 -18.62
CA MET A 207 31.36 -39.19 -18.29
C MET A 207 32.34 -38.82 -19.41
N ILE A 208 32.98 -39.82 -20.03
CA ILE A 208 33.93 -39.60 -21.12
C ILE A 208 33.18 -39.13 -22.38
N ALA A 209 32.08 -39.80 -22.73
CA ALA A 209 31.24 -39.44 -23.86
C ALA A 209 30.71 -38.01 -23.78
N PHE A 210 30.30 -37.57 -22.59
CA PHE A 210 29.89 -36.19 -22.35
C PHE A 210 31.04 -35.20 -22.47
N GLY A 211 32.22 -35.52 -21.94
CA GLY A 211 33.40 -34.67 -22.09
C GLY A 211 33.77 -34.44 -23.55
N VAL A 212 33.79 -35.51 -24.34
CA VAL A 212 34.07 -35.45 -25.78
C VAL A 212 33.01 -34.65 -26.54
N SER A 213 31.72 -34.91 -26.28
CA SER A 213 30.61 -34.18 -26.92
C SER A 213 30.61 -32.69 -26.55
N ALA A 214 30.93 -32.34 -25.30
CA ALA A 214 31.06 -30.94 -24.87
C ALA A 214 32.19 -30.20 -25.61
N VAL A 215 33.35 -30.85 -25.81
CA VAL A 215 34.46 -30.28 -26.59
C VAL A 215 34.08 -30.14 -28.07
N ASN A 216 33.38 -31.13 -28.63
CA ASN A 216 32.88 -31.10 -30.00
C ASN A 216 31.94 -29.90 -30.23
N VAL A 217 30.92 -29.75 -29.38
CA VAL A 217 29.99 -28.62 -29.42
C VAL A 217 30.70 -27.28 -29.19
N LEU A 218 31.66 -27.22 -28.25
CA LEU A 218 32.45 -26.01 -27.99
C LEU A 218 33.22 -25.55 -29.24
N PHE A 219 33.95 -26.46 -29.90
CA PHE A 219 34.64 -26.10 -31.14
C PHE A 219 33.67 -25.66 -32.22
N GLY A 220 32.50 -26.29 -32.33
CA GLY A 220 31.46 -25.89 -33.28
C GLY A 220 30.96 -24.48 -33.01
N VAL A 221 30.57 -24.19 -31.77
CA VAL A 221 30.08 -22.85 -31.37
C VAL A 221 31.16 -21.78 -31.56
N VAL A 222 32.41 -22.04 -31.20
CA VAL A 222 33.53 -21.10 -31.39
C VAL A 222 33.79 -20.86 -32.87
N ALA A 223 33.80 -21.92 -33.69
CA ALA A 223 33.94 -21.82 -35.13
C ALA A 223 32.83 -20.98 -35.76
N GLY A 224 31.57 -21.16 -35.34
CA GLY A 224 30.44 -20.39 -35.83
C GLY A 224 30.46 -18.93 -35.36
N PHE A 225 30.59 -18.71 -34.06
CA PHE A 225 30.40 -17.41 -33.41
C PHE A 225 31.59 -16.46 -33.57
N PHE A 226 32.81 -16.95 -33.33
CA PHE A 226 34.04 -16.14 -33.46
C PHE A 226 34.69 -16.32 -34.82
N GLY A 227 34.55 -17.48 -35.44
CA GLY A 227 35.17 -17.77 -36.73
C GLY A 227 34.36 -17.21 -37.91
N LEU A 228 33.34 -17.96 -38.33
CA LEU A 228 32.53 -17.69 -39.52
C LEU A 228 31.86 -16.32 -39.49
N ARG A 229 31.42 -15.86 -38.33
CA ARG A 229 30.79 -14.55 -38.18
C ARG A 229 31.74 -13.39 -38.49
N TYR A 230 33.02 -13.50 -38.11
CA TYR A 230 34.01 -12.45 -38.34
C TYR A 230 34.50 -12.39 -39.79
N LEU A 231 34.19 -13.38 -40.62
CA LEU A 231 34.37 -13.29 -42.07
C LEU A 231 33.51 -12.17 -42.69
N ASN A 232 32.38 -11.84 -42.05
CA ASN A 232 31.50 -10.73 -42.44
C ASN A 232 31.99 -9.37 -41.95
N HIS A 233 33.10 -9.29 -41.19
CA HIS A 233 33.63 -8.04 -40.65
C HIS A 233 34.31 -7.20 -41.76
N PRO A 234 34.19 -5.86 -41.80
CA PRO A 234 34.74 -5.04 -42.89
C PRO A 234 36.27 -5.00 -42.89
N ALA A 235 36.88 -4.92 -41.71
CA ALA A 235 38.34 -4.84 -41.58
C ALA A 235 38.99 -6.18 -41.92
N LEU A 236 39.91 -6.16 -42.89
CA LEU A 236 40.67 -7.32 -43.34
C LEU A 236 41.39 -8.09 -42.21
N PRO A 237 42.03 -7.43 -41.22
CA PRO A 237 42.65 -8.15 -40.10
C PRO A 237 41.65 -8.99 -39.29
N ALA A 238 40.42 -8.48 -39.11
CA ALA A 238 39.39 -9.21 -38.38
C ALA A 238 38.84 -10.39 -39.18
N LYS A 239 38.75 -10.26 -40.52
CA LYS A 239 38.41 -11.38 -41.41
C LYS A 239 39.45 -12.49 -41.35
N ILE A 240 40.74 -12.13 -41.38
CA ILE A 240 41.84 -13.09 -41.30
C ILE A 240 41.83 -13.80 -39.94
N ALA A 241 41.68 -13.05 -38.85
CA ALA A 241 41.58 -13.63 -37.50
C ALA A 241 40.37 -14.57 -37.38
N GLY A 242 39.19 -14.14 -37.82
CA GLY A 242 37.98 -14.96 -37.85
C GLY A 242 38.13 -16.23 -38.71
N GLY A 243 38.66 -16.09 -39.93
CA GLY A 243 38.93 -17.23 -40.80
C GLY A 243 39.93 -18.21 -40.22
N THR A 244 40.96 -17.71 -39.52
CA THR A 244 41.95 -18.56 -38.83
C THR A 244 41.31 -19.33 -37.68
N ILE A 245 40.50 -18.67 -36.86
CA ILE A 245 39.75 -19.32 -35.76
C ILE A 245 38.77 -20.36 -36.32
N ALA A 246 38.00 -20.01 -37.36
CA ALA A 246 37.10 -20.93 -38.02
C ALA A 246 37.85 -22.16 -38.55
N GLY A 247 38.96 -21.95 -39.27
CA GLY A 247 39.77 -23.02 -39.83
C GLY A 247 40.32 -23.95 -38.75
N ILE A 248 40.95 -23.39 -37.71
CA ILE A 248 41.51 -24.18 -36.60
C ILE A 248 40.40 -24.99 -35.90
N CYS A 249 39.27 -24.35 -35.54
CA CYS A 249 38.21 -25.04 -34.82
C CYS A 249 37.47 -26.08 -35.68
N ILE A 250 37.30 -25.83 -36.99
CA ILE A 250 36.73 -26.82 -37.92
C ILE A 250 37.68 -28.00 -38.09
N LEU A 251 38.98 -27.75 -38.26
CA LEU A 251 39.98 -28.82 -38.36
C LEU A 251 40.05 -29.65 -37.07
N LEU A 252 40.06 -29.00 -35.90
CA LEU A 252 40.05 -29.67 -34.61
C LEU A 252 38.77 -30.46 -34.37
N GLY A 253 37.60 -29.92 -34.74
CA GLY A 253 36.32 -30.60 -34.65
C GLY A 253 36.25 -31.83 -35.54
N ILE A 254 36.64 -31.70 -36.81
CA ILE A 254 36.72 -32.83 -37.74
C ILE A 254 37.71 -33.88 -37.21
N PHE A 255 38.92 -33.46 -36.83
CA PHE A 255 39.93 -34.34 -36.27
C PHE A 255 39.43 -35.08 -35.03
N LEU A 256 38.76 -34.38 -34.11
CA LEU A 256 38.19 -34.99 -32.90
C LEU A 256 37.18 -36.08 -33.26
N ASN A 257 36.27 -35.84 -34.19
CA ASN A 257 35.26 -36.82 -34.59
C ASN A 257 35.89 -38.05 -35.28
N PHE A 258 36.89 -37.84 -36.14
CA PHE A 258 37.65 -38.94 -36.74
C PHE A 258 38.45 -39.71 -35.67
N PHE A 259 39.11 -39.02 -34.75
CA PHE A 259 39.83 -39.63 -33.67
C PHE A 259 38.92 -40.49 -32.79
N VAL A 260 37.74 -40.00 -32.43
CA VAL A 260 36.76 -40.74 -31.61
C VAL A 260 36.26 -41.98 -32.35
N ALA A 261 36.01 -41.89 -33.66
CA ALA A 261 35.60 -43.04 -34.47
C ALA A 261 36.70 -44.12 -34.54
N HIS A 262 37.94 -43.73 -34.85
CA HIS A 262 39.09 -44.64 -34.88
C HIS A 262 39.42 -45.21 -33.51
N TYR A 263 39.28 -44.41 -32.46
CA TYR A 263 39.43 -44.89 -31.09
C TYR A 263 38.37 -45.94 -30.77
N ARG A 264 37.11 -45.75 -31.22
CA ARG A 264 36.05 -46.75 -31.05
C ARG A 264 36.34 -48.04 -31.79
N ASP A 265 36.90 -47.96 -33.00
CA ASP A 265 37.28 -49.11 -33.82
C ASP A 265 38.42 -49.90 -33.17
N ALA A 266 39.46 -49.21 -32.70
CA ALA A 266 40.57 -49.80 -31.94
C ALA A 266 40.11 -50.48 -30.65
N VAL A 267 39.16 -49.86 -29.93
CA VAL A 267 38.51 -50.47 -28.75
C VAL A 267 37.77 -51.75 -29.12
N GLU A 268 37.07 -51.79 -30.26
CA GLU A 268 36.35 -52.98 -30.71
C GLU A 268 37.28 -54.15 -31.02
N HIS A 269 38.35 -53.88 -31.76
CA HIS A 269 39.37 -54.88 -32.08
C HIS A 269 40.07 -55.40 -30.83
N ALA A 270 40.43 -54.51 -29.92
CA ALA A 270 41.09 -54.89 -28.67
C ALA A 270 40.16 -55.67 -27.73
N LEU A 271 38.87 -55.31 -27.70
CA LEU A 271 37.85 -56.04 -26.93
C LEU A 271 37.64 -57.45 -27.50
N ALA A 272 37.51 -57.59 -28.82
CA ALA A 272 37.38 -58.90 -29.48
C ALA A 272 38.62 -59.79 -29.24
N ALA A 273 39.83 -59.21 -29.28
CA ALA A 273 41.06 -59.92 -28.97
C ALA A 273 41.15 -60.34 -27.49
N ALA A 274 40.69 -59.49 -26.56
CA ALA A 274 40.63 -59.80 -25.13
C ALA A 274 39.61 -60.90 -24.83
N GLU A 275 38.46 -60.89 -25.51
CA GLU A 275 37.44 -61.94 -25.43
C GLU A 275 38.00 -63.29 -25.92
N ALA A 276 38.62 -63.31 -27.10
CA ALA A 276 39.26 -64.51 -27.66
C ALA A 276 40.38 -65.07 -26.76
N ALA A 277 41.08 -64.20 -26.02
CA ALA A 277 42.12 -64.57 -25.07
C ALA A 277 41.61 -64.88 -23.65
N GLY A 278 40.29 -64.81 -23.40
CA GLY A 278 39.69 -65.06 -22.08
C GLY A 278 40.04 -64.02 -21.01
N ARG A 279 40.50 -62.82 -21.39
CA ARG A 279 40.97 -61.74 -20.50
C ARG A 279 40.02 -60.53 -20.45
N LEU A 280 38.74 -60.73 -20.75
CA LEU A 280 37.73 -59.66 -20.81
C LEU A 280 37.62 -58.86 -19.50
N ALA A 281 37.78 -59.53 -18.35
CA ALA A 281 37.69 -58.90 -17.03
C ALA A 281 38.85 -57.93 -16.72
N GLU A 282 39.96 -58.02 -17.46
CA GLU A 282 41.15 -57.19 -17.29
C GLU A 282 41.21 -56.05 -18.32
N PHE A 283 40.30 -56.02 -19.30
CA PHE A 283 40.32 -55.04 -20.39
C PHE A 283 39.97 -53.63 -19.89
N SER A 284 40.77 -52.64 -20.29
CA SER A 284 40.43 -51.23 -20.16
C SER A 284 40.77 -50.47 -21.43
N MET A 285 39.83 -49.69 -21.95
CA MET A 285 40.06 -48.83 -23.11
C MET A 285 41.23 -47.85 -22.90
N PHE A 286 41.52 -47.45 -21.66
CA PHE A 286 42.63 -46.54 -21.35
C PHE A 286 44.03 -47.12 -21.60
N GLU A 287 44.14 -48.44 -21.76
CA GLU A 287 45.39 -49.08 -22.16
C GLU A 287 45.75 -48.80 -23.62
N ILE A 288 44.77 -48.39 -24.43
CA ILE A 288 44.98 -48.01 -25.83
C ILE A 288 45.57 -46.59 -25.84
N PRO A 289 46.86 -46.42 -26.21
CA PRO A 289 47.48 -45.12 -26.17
C PRO A 289 46.92 -44.25 -27.33
N PRO A 290 46.48 -43.00 -27.06
CA PRO A 290 45.95 -42.11 -28.10
C PRO A 290 46.89 -41.92 -29.30
N GLY A 291 48.21 -41.93 -29.06
CA GLY A 291 49.23 -41.82 -30.12
C GLY A 291 49.26 -43.00 -31.09
N ALA A 292 48.88 -44.21 -30.66
CA ALA A 292 48.76 -45.36 -31.56
C ALA A 292 47.54 -45.22 -32.47
N VAL A 293 46.39 -44.82 -31.92
CA VAL A 293 45.17 -44.54 -32.71
C VAL A 293 45.46 -43.47 -33.76
N ILE A 294 46.10 -42.36 -33.38
CA ILE A 294 46.49 -41.32 -34.33
C ILE A 294 47.43 -41.86 -35.41
N ARG A 295 48.38 -42.73 -35.06
CA ARG A 295 49.30 -43.31 -36.04
C ARG A 295 48.58 -44.25 -37.01
N GLU A 296 47.62 -45.03 -36.56
CA GLU A 296 46.83 -45.97 -37.37
C GLU A 296 45.83 -45.25 -38.29
N MET A 297 45.33 -44.08 -37.88
CA MET A 297 44.52 -43.19 -38.72
C MET A 297 45.23 -42.77 -40.02
N PHE A 298 46.57 -42.86 -40.09
CA PHE A 298 47.35 -42.47 -41.26
C PHE A 298 48.12 -43.66 -41.86
N PRO A 299 48.13 -43.82 -43.20
CA PRO A 299 47.75 -42.82 -44.20
C PRO A 299 46.26 -42.80 -44.58
N ASN A 300 45.45 -43.76 -44.13
CA ASN A 300 44.05 -43.88 -44.57
C ASN A 300 43.07 -43.54 -43.44
N ILE A 301 42.64 -42.28 -43.36
CA ILE A 301 41.70 -41.81 -42.34
C ILE A 301 40.28 -42.39 -42.48
N PHE A 302 39.95 -43.00 -43.62
CA PHE A 302 38.64 -43.58 -43.90
C PHE A 302 38.57 -45.10 -43.68
N SER A 303 39.67 -45.75 -43.29
CA SER A 303 39.64 -47.17 -42.93
C SER A 303 39.02 -47.35 -41.54
N LEU A 304 37.71 -47.50 -41.50
CA LEU A 304 36.94 -47.90 -40.31
C LEU A 304 36.30 -49.25 -40.60
N ASP A 305 36.60 -50.26 -39.79
CA ASP A 305 36.07 -51.61 -39.97
C ASP A 305 34.68 -51.76 -39.30
N SER A 306 34.45 -51.04 -38.20
CA SER A 306 33.19 -51.06 -37.46
C SER A 306 32.13 -50.11 -38.02
N PHE A 307 30.94 -50.66 -38.29
CA PHE A 307 29.74 -49.86 -38.62
C PHE A 307 29.36 -48.91 -37.47
N VAL A 308 29.67 -49.27 -36.22
CA VAL A 308 29.43 -48.43 -35.04
C VAL A 308 30.35 -47.22 -35.06
N ALA A 309 31.64 -47.40 -35.39
CA ALA A 309 32.58 -46.29 -35.54
C ALA A 309 32.15 -45.30 -36.64
N LEU A 310 31.65 -45.82 -37.77
CA LEU A 310 31.09 -44.99 -38.84
C LEU A 310 29.84 -44.20 -38.39
N ALA A 311 28.93 -44.84 -37.65
CA ALA A 311 27.73 -44.18 -37.12
C ALA A 311 28.08 -43.05 -36.13
N LEU A 312 29.07 -43.26 -35.27
CA LEU A 312 29.57 -42.23 -34.35
C LEU A 312 30.21 -41.05 -35.07
N LEU A 313 30.99 -41.31 -36.12
CA LEU A 313 31.57 -40.27 -36.96
C LEU A 313 30.49 -39.37 -37.57
N ILE A 314 29.46 -39.98 -38.18
CA ILE A 314 28.36 -39.22 -38.82
C ILE A 314 27.57 -38.44 -37.78
N LEU A 315 27.23 -39.06 -36.64
CA LEU A 315 26.49 -38.40 -35.57
C LEU A 315 27.27 -37.21 -35.02
N GLY A 316 28.55 -37.40 -34.69
CA GLY A 316 29.39 -36.36 -34.11
C GLY A 316 29.68 -35.21 -35.08
N LEU A 317 29.89 -35.49 -36.38
CA LEU A 317 29.99 -34.45 -37.41
C LEU A 317 28.65 -33.70 -37.62
N THR A 318 27.51 -34.38 -37.46
CA THR A 318 26.18 -33.75 -37.55
C THR A 318 25.98 -32.79 -36.38
N VAL A 319 26.27 -33.23 -35.15
CA VAL A 319 26.21 -32.39 -33.95
C VAL A 319 27.14 -31.20 -34.07
N PHE A 320 28.38 -31.43 -34.50
CA PHE A 320 29.35 -30.38 -34.76
C PHE A 320 28.81 -29.34 -35.77
N SER A 321 28.23 -29.80 -36.88
CA SER A 321 27.66 -28.93 -37.92
C SER A 321 26.48 -28.10 -37.39
N ILE A 322 25.61 -28.69 -36.57
CA ILE A 322 24.52 -27.97 -35.89
C ILE A 322 25.11 -26.92 -34.94
N ALA A 323 26.14 -27.25 -34.18
CA ALA A 323 26.80 -26.32 -33.26
C ALA A 323 27.46 -25.13 -33.98
N VAL A 324 28.09 -25.38 -35.14
CA VAL A 324 28.61 -24.32 -36.02
C VAL A 324 27.49 -23.41 -36.51
N TYR A 325 26.39 -23.98 -37.01
CA TYR A 325 25.26 -23.23 -37.53
C TYR A 325 24.58 -22.37 -36.45
N GLU A 326 24.27 -22.96 -35.29
CA GLU A 326 23.66 -22.26 -34.16
C GLU A 326 24.58 -21.16 -33.62
N GLY A 327 25.88 -21.42 -33.55
CA GLY A 327 26.90 -20.43 -33.18
C GLY A 327 26.96 -19.23 -34.12
N TYR A 328 26.81 -19.48 -35.43
CA TYR A 328 26.87 -18.43 -36.47
C TYR A 328 25.60 -17.56 -36.52
N ASP A 329 24.41 -18.16 -36.48
CA ASP A 329 23.16 -17.49 -36.85
C ASP A 329 22.26 -17.11 -35.67
N ARG A 330 22.33 -17.84 -34.55
CA ARG A 330 21.27 -17.78 -33.51
C ARG A 330 21.66 -17.07 -32.23
N ILE A 331 22.95 -17.02 -31.91
CA ILE A 331 23.44 -16.35 -30.69
C ILE A 331 23.40 -14.81 -30.84
N SER A 332 23.67 -14.30 -32.05
CA SER A 332 23.65 -12.86 -32.34
C SER A 332 23.72 -12.60 -33.86
N ASP A 333 23.34 -11.39 -34.30
CA ASP A 333 23.34 -10.99 -35.72
C ASP A 333 24.60 -11.38 -36.49
N LYS A 334 24.46 -11.86 -37.73
CA LYS A 334 25.57 -12.28 -38.62
C LYS A 334 26.70 -11.25 -38.75
N TYR A 335 26.39 -9.96 -38.60
CA TYR A 335 27.37 -8.90 -38.55
C TYR A 335 27.91 -8.73 -37.12
N PRO A 336 29.23 -8.89 -36.90
CA PRO A 336 29.84 -8.73 -35.58
C PRO A 336 29.52 -7.36 -34.98
N GLY A 337 29.14 -7.33 -33.70
CA GLY A 337 28.89 -6.08 -32.96
C GLY A 337 27.49 -5.46 -33.13
N TYR A 338 26.79 -5.68 -34.26
CA TYR A 338 25.49 -5.02 -34.51
C TYR A 338 24.43 -5.41 -33.47
N GLY A 339 24.35 -6.70 -33.14
CA GLY A 339 23.41 -7.19 -32.14
C GLY A 339 23.65 -6.65 -30.72
N ARG A 340 24.89 -6.31 -30.37
CA ARG A 340 25.24 -5.75 -29.06
C ARG A 340 24.72 -4.32 -28.92
N VAL A 341 25.02 -3.48 -29.91
CA VAL A 341 24.65 -2.06 -29.89
C VAL A 341 23.12 -1.90 -29.94
N TRP A 342 22.45 -2.74 -30.73
CA TRP A 342 20.98 -2.76 -30.75
C TRP A 342 20.36 -3.20 -29.42
N ARG A 343 20.87 -4.27 -28.78
CA ARG A 343 20.37 -4.69 -27.46
C ARG A 343 20.59 -3.62 -26.39
N LYS A 344 21.70 -2.89 -26.47
CA LYS A 344 22.00 -1.77 -25.57
C LYS A 344 20.98 -0.64 -25.73
N GLU A 345 20.67 -0.25 -26.97
CA GLU A 345 19.62 0.73 -27.26
C GLU A 345 18.25 0.24 -26.78
N ARG A 346 17.89 -1.01 -27.09
CA ARG A 346 16.60 -1.57 -26.70
C ARG A 346 16.40 -1.63 -25.19
N LYS A 347 17.44 -2.07 -24.46
CA LYS A 347 17.41 -2.10 -22.99
C LYS A 347 17.31 -0.70 -22.38
N ALA A 348 18.01 0.28 -22.96
CA ALA A 348 17.91 1.68 -22.52
C ALA A 348 16.52 2.28 -22.82
N TYR A 349 15.94 1.96 -23.98
CA TYR A 349 14.57 2.33 -24.34
C TYR A 349 13.56 1.73 -23.34
N GLU A 350 13.62 0.42 -23.10
CA GLU A 350 12.72 -0.28 -22.16
C GLU A 350 12.84 0.27 -20.75
N ARG A 351 14.06 0.51 -20.25
CA ARG A 351 14.29 1.13 -18.94
C ARG A 351 13.66 2.52 -18.86
N ARG A 352 13.81 3.34 -19.90
CA ARG A 352 13.21 4.69 -19.96
C ARG A 352 11.68 4.63 -19.98
N GLN A 353 11.09 3.69 -20.70
CA GLN A 353 9.63 3.51 -20.72
C GLN A 353 9.11 3.03 -19.37
N GLN A 354 9.80 2.08 -18.74
CA GLN A 354 9.42 1.56 -17.44
C GLN A 354 9.44 2.65 -16.36
N LEU A 355 10.53 3.43 -16.27
CA LEU A 355 10.62 4.54 -15.31
C LEU A 355 9.51 5.58 -15.50
N ARG A 356 9.10 5.84 -16.75
CA ARG A 356 7.98 6.74 -17.04
C ARG A 356 6.64 6.19 -16.54
N GLU A 357 6.37 4.91 -16.76
CA GLU A 357 5.12 4.28 -16.29
C GLU A 357 5.11 4.18 -14.76
N ASP A 358 6.26 3.88 -14.15
CA ASP A 358 6.42 3.84 -12.69
C ASP A 358 6.09 5.22 -12.07
N LEU A 359 6.67 6.31 -12.60
CA LEU A 359 6.37 7.70 -12.17
C LEU A 359 4.88 8.05 -12.32
N ARG A 360 4.27 7.66 -13.45
CA ARG A 360 2.84 7.89 -13.69
C ARG A 360 1.98 7.16 -12.66
N ASN A 361 2.33 5.91 -12.35
CA ASN A 361 1.60 5.10 -11.39
C ASN A 361 1.76 5.65 -9.97
N ASP A 362 2.98 6.00 -9.55
CA ASP A 362 3.26 6.57 -8.23
C ASP A 362 2.52 7.91 -8.01
N LEU A 363 2.49 8.81 -9.02
CA LEU A 363 1.69 10.04 -8.95
C LEU A 363 0.18 9.75 -8.91
N SER A 364 -0.30 8.78 -9.68
CA SER A 364 -1.71 8.38 -9.66
C SER A 364 -2.14 7.84 -8.30
N ASP A 365 -1.30 7.03 -7.66
CA ASP A 365 -1.53 6.49 -6.33
C ASP A 365 -1.53 7.61 -5.27
N TYR A 366 -0.58 8.54 -5.34
CA TYR A 366 -0.53 9.72 -4.48
C TYR A 366 -1.80 10.57 -4.56
N PHE A 367 -2.27 10.87 -5.78
CA PHE A 367 -3.50 11.65 -5.97
C PHE A 367 -4.75 10.88 -5.52
N SER A 368 -4.79 9.57 -5.71
CA SER A 368 -5.88 8.72 -5.21
C SER A 368 -5.94 8.72 -3.67
N ALA A 369 -4.78 8.62 -3.01
CA ALA A 369 -4.68 8.73 -1.55
C ALA A 369 -5.11 10.12 -1.05
N SER A 370 -4.73 11.17 -1.77
CA SER A 370 -5.13 12.56 -1.47
C SER A 370 -6.65 12.74 -1.54
N ARG A 371 -7.30 12.23 -2.60
CA ARG A 371 -8.78 12.26 -2.72
C ARG A 371 -9.47 11.53 -1.58
N LEU A 372 -9.01 10.31 -1.27
CA LEU A 372 -9.56 9.51 -0.19
C LEU A 372 -9.45 10.23 1.16
N TRP A 373 -8.33 10.93 1.40
CA TRP A 373 -8.15 11.74 2.59
C TRP A 373 -9.19 12.88 2.66
N PHE A 374 -9.39 13.63 1.57
CA PHE A 374 -10.39 14.72 1.53
C PHE A 374 -11.81 14.20 1.80
N GLU A 375 -12.21 13.10 1.16
CA GLU A 375 -13.53 12.49 1.38
C GLU A 375 -13.69 12.02 2.84
N THR A 376 -12.65 11.43 3.40
CA THR A 376 -12.62 11.00 4.80
C THR A 376 -12.75 12.20 5.75
N GLN A 377 -12.02 13.29 5.51
CA GLN A 377 -12.09 14.49 6.34
C GLN A 377 -13.43 15.19 6.24
N LEU A 378 -13.99 15.34 5.04
CA LEU A 378 -15.34 15.91 4.83
C LEU A 378 -16.41 15.10 5.56
N SER A 379 -16.32 13.77 5.50
CA SER A 379 -17.21 12.87 6.23
C SER A 379 -17.08 13.04 7.74
N ARG A 380 -15.84 13.09 8.27
CA ARG A 380 -15.57 13.27 9.71
C ARG A 380 -16.06 14.62 10.22
N HIS A 381 -15.79 15.71 9.50
CA HIS A 381 -16.28 17.05 9.87
C HIS A 381 -17.82 17.10 9.87
N SER A 382 -18.46 16.49 8.87
CA SER A 382 -19.93 16.41 8.82
C SER A 382 -20.51 15.59 9.97
N GLN A 383 -19.86 14.50 10.36
CA GLN A 383 -20.26 13.67 11.51
C GLN A 383 -20.07 14.43 12.83
N ALA A 384 -18.93 15.12 13.01
CA ALA A 384 -18.66 15.91 14.21
C ALA A 384 -19.72 17.00 14.42
N LYS A 385 -20.08 17.73 13.36
CA LYS A 385 -21.17 18.72 13.40
C LYS A 385 -22.48 18.09 13.90
N ARG A 386 -22.90 16.98 13.29
CA ARG A 386 -24.15 16.29 13.67
C ARG A 386 -24.14 15.80 15.11
N GLU A 387 -23.02 15.25 15.58
CA GLU A 387 -22.94 14.77 16.96
C GLU A 387 -22.87 15.90 18.00
N ILE A 388 -22.26 17.04 17.67
CA ILE A 388 -22.32 18.25 18.52
C ILE A 388 -23.76 18.77 18.62
N GLU A 389 -24.47 18.87 17.50
CA GLU A 389 -25.89 19.25 17.48
C GLU A 389 -26.73 18.28 18.32
N LYS A 390 -26.46 16.98 18.22
CA LYS A 390 -27.12 15.94 19.03
C LYS A 390 -26.80 16.09 20.52
N ALA A 391 -25.56 16.37 20.91
CA ALA A 391 -25.18 16.62 22.30
C ALA A 391 -25.93 17.83 22.87
N MET A 392 -26.10 18.89 22.06
CA MET A 392 -26.91 20.05 22.42
C MET A 392 -28.40 19.72 22.57
N ASN A 393 -28.97 18.92 21.67
CA ASN A 393 -30.36 18.47 21.81
C ASN A 393 -30.57 17.63 23.08
N VAL A 394 -29.58 16.84 23.52
CA VAL A 394 -29.66 16.06 24.75
C VAL A 394 -29.70 16.95 26.00
N ILE A 395 -28.83 17.97 26.10
CA ILE A 395 -28.86 18.88 27.25
C ILE A 395 -30.15 19.71 27.29
N GLU A 396 -30.69 20.10 26.14
CA GLU A 396 -31.98 20.80 26.04
C GLU A 396 -33.15 19.91 26.48
N ALA A 397 -33.23 18.67 25.98
CA ALA A 397 -34.25 17.72 26.41
C ALA A 397 -34.18 17.42 27.91
N ARG A 398 -32.97 17.32 28.48
CA ARG A 398 -32.77 17.13 29.91
C ARG A 398 -33.13 18.37 30.73
N ARG A 399 -32.84 19.57 30.22
CA ARG A 399 -33.28 20.83 30.83
C ARG A 399 -34.80 20.87 30.93
N ASP A 400 -35.51 20.56 29.85
CA ASP A 400 -36.97 20.59 29.85
C ASP A 400 -37.55 19.59 30.86
N LEU A 401 -36.95 18.40 30.95
CA LEU A 401 -37.29 17.42 31.99
C LEU A 401 -37.01 17.97 33.40
N ALA A 402 -35.83 18.57 33.63
CA ALA A 402 -35.46 19.12 34.92
C ALA A 402 -36.40 20.26 35.36
N VAL A 403 -36.77 21.15 34.43
CA VAL A 403 -37.74 22.23 34.67
C VAL A 403 -39.10 21.66 35.03
N ALA A 404 -39.58 20.65 34.30
CA ALA A 404 -40.87 20.00 34.59
C ALA A 404 -40.89 19.32 35.98
N VAL A 405 -39.81 18.61 36.33
CA VAL A 405 -39.66 17.97 37.64
C VAL A 405 -39.57 19.01 38.77
N ALA A 406 -38.80 20.08 38.57
CA ALA A 406 -38.66 21.16 39.53
C ALA A 406 -39.98 21.90 39.75
N ALA A 407 -40.74 22.20 38.69
CA ALA A 407 -42.04 22.84 38.76
C ALA A 407 -43.04 22.00 39.56
N LYS A 408 -43.12 20.69 39.26
CA LYS A 408 -44.01 19.79 40.01
C LYS A 408 -43.62 19.68 41.48
N ALA A 409 -42.33 19.60 41.80
CA ALA A 409 -41.85 19.56 43.19
C ALA A 409 -42.19 20.86 43.93
N ALA A 410 -42.00 22.01 43.29
CA ALA A 410 -42.28 23.31 43.89
C ALA A 410 -43.79 23.57 44.06
N ASP A 411 -44.63 23.14 43.11
CA ASP A 411 -46.08 23.17 43.26
C ASP A 411 -46.58 22.27 44.39
N GLN A 412 -45.98 21.08 44.55
CA GLN A 412 -46.30 20.19 45.65
C GLN A 412 -45.84 20.78 46.99
N GLU A 413 -44.65 21.36 47.06
CA GLU A 413 -44.13 22.06 48.24
C GLU A 413 -45.09 23.16 48.69
N ARG A 414 -45.44 24.07 47.76
CA ARG A 414 -46.42 25.15 47.98
C ARG A 414 -47.75 24.58 48.43
N GLY A 415 -48.27 23.58 47.72
CA GLY A 415 -49.56 22.96 47.98
C GLY A 415 -49.64 22.22 49.33
N LEU A 416 -48.52 21.73 49.86
CA LEU A 416 -48.41 21.10 51.18
C LEU A 416 -48.28 22.14 52.29
N LYS A 417 -47.42 23.16 52.12
CA LYS A 417 -47.27 24.27 53.07
C LYS A 417 -48.56 25.06 53.23
N VAL A 418 -49.27 25.39 52.14
CA VAL A 418 -50.61 26.03 52.22
C VAL A 418 -51.61 25.15 52.96
N ALA A 419 -51.63 23.84 52.68
CA ALA A 419 -52.54 22.91 53.36
C ALA A 419 -52.23 22.80 54.86
N TYR A 420 -50.94 22.82 55.23
CA TYR A 420 -50.48 22.86 56.61
C TYR A 420 -50.95 24.16 57.29
N ARG A 421 -50.54 25.32 56.76
CA ARG A 421 -50.82 26.65 57.34
C ARG A 421 -52.31 26.94 57.49
N GLN A 422 -53.13 26.56 56.49
CA GLN A 422 -54.59 26.73 56.58
C GLN A 422 -55.25 25.82 57.61
N ALA A 423 -54.83 24.56 57.69
CA ALA A 423 -55.37 23.62 58.68
C ALA A 423 -54.98 24.03 60.10
N HIS A 424 -53.73 24.48 60.27
CA HIS A 424 -53.19 24.99 61.52
C HIS A 424 -53.94 26.25 61.99
N ARG A 425 -54.10 27.26 61.11
CA ARG A 425 -54.86 28.49 61.41
C ARG A 425 -56.30 28.20 61.83
N ARG A 426 -56.99 27.31 61.13
CA ARG A 426 -58.38 26.92 61.47
C ARG A 426 -58.46 26.28 62.85
N GLN A 427 -57.51 25.41 63.19
CA GLN A 427 -57.49 24.73 64.48
C GLN A 427 -57.13 25.68 65.63
N ARG A 428 -56.14 26.56 65.46
CA ARG A 428 -55.80 27.59 66.46
C ARG A 428 -56.98 28.53 66.73
N ASN A 429 -57.69 28.96 65.70
CA ASN A 429 -58.88 29.81 65.85
C ASN A 429 -60.00 29.10 66.64
N GLN A 430 -60.19 27.78 66.46
CA GLN A 430 -61.17 27.01 67.24
C GLN A 430 -60.77 26.85 68.71
N LEU A 431 -59.48 26.88 69.01
CA LEU A 431 -58.93 26.74 70.36
C LEU A 431 -58.54 28.08 70.99
N ARG A 432 -59.01 29.20 70.43
CA ARG A 432 -58.63 30.55 70.84
C ARG A 432 -58.83 30.80 72.34
N ASP A 433 -59.95 30.34 72.89
CA ASP A 433 -60.28 30.51 74.31
C ASP A 433 -59.32 29.72 75.24
N LYS A 434 -58.71 28.65 74.73
CA LYS A 434 -57.74 27.81 75.47
C LYS A 434 -56.30 28.29 75.31
N LEU A 435 -55.97 28.85 74.16
CA LEU A 435 -54.59 29.23 73.80
C LEU A 435 -54.27 30.70 74.12
N GLY A 436 -55.26 31.56 74.33
CA GLY A 436 -55.05 32.96 74.70
C GLY A 436 -54.17 33.71 73.68
N GLU A 437 -53.09 34.33 74.15
CA GLU A 437 -52.12 35.07 73.30
C GLU A 437 -51.38 34.16 72.30
N GLN A 438 -51.26 32.87 72.60
CA GLN A 438 -50.65 31.87 71.72
C GLN A 438 -51.57 31.42 70.57
N ALA A 439 -52.82 31.90 70.54
CA ALA A 439 -53.77 31.61 69.47
C ALA A 439 -53.41 32.31 68.14
N ALA A 440 -52.59 33.37 68.18
CA ALA A 440 -52.11 34.03 66.97
C ALA A 440 -51.25 33.08 66.11
N CYS A 441 -51.39 33.14 64.80
CA CYS A 441 -50.51 32.40 63.89
C CYS A 441 -49.23 33.20 63.62
N PRO A 442 -48.10 32.53 63.31
CA PRO A 442 -46.89 33.23 62.91
C PRO A 442 -47.10 34.12 61.68
N ALA A 443 -46.44 35.28 61.64
CA ALA A 443 -46.59 36.26 60.56
C ALA A 443 -46.23 35.66 59.17
N TYR A 444 -45.25 34.74 59.12
CA TYR A 444 -44.83 34.09 57.87
C TYR A 444 -45.93 33.21 57.23
N PHE A 445 -47.02 32.91 57.95
CA PHE A 445 -48.13 32.16 57.36
C PHE A 445 -48.81 32.92 56.22
N ASP A 446 -48.78 34.26 56.27
CA ASP A 446 -49.38 35.13 55.26
C ASP A 446 -48.41 35.47 54.10
N GLU A 447 -47.15 35.01 54.19
CA GLU A 447 -46.16 35.17 53.11
C GLU A 447 -46.57 34.37 51.86
N ILE A 448 -46.47 35.01 50.69
CA ILE A 448 -46.74 34.38 49.40
C ILE A 448 -45.62 33.39 49.09
N LEU A 449 -45.94 32.09 49.16
CA LEU A 449 -45.04 31.03 48.76
C LEU A 449 -44.88 31.01 47.23
N THR A 450 -43.75 31.56 46.76
CA THR A 450 -43.33 31.50 45.36
C THR A 450 -42.48 30.23 45.13
N PRO A 451 -42.81 29.43 44.10
CA PRO A 451 -41.96 28.33 43.66
C PRO A 451 -40.55 28.81 43.32
N GLN A 452 -39.53 28.29 44.00
CA GLN A 452 -38.13 28.52 43.62
C GLN A 452 -37.72 27.49 42.57
N LEU A 453 -37.55 27.94 41.33
CA LEU A 453 -37.08 27.10 40.22
C LEU A 453 -35.58 27.33 39.98
N PRO A 454 -34.79 26.26 39.80
CA PRO A 454 -33.41 26.43 39.37
C PRO A 454 -33.36 27.07 37.98
N PRO A 455 -32.44 28.01 37.72
CA PRO A 455 -32.41 28.75 36.45
C PRO A 455 -31.95 27.92 35.25
N PHE A 456 -31.22 26.81 35.47
CA PHE A 456 -30.69 25.90 34.43
C PHE A 456 -30.20 26.65 33.16
N ASP A 457 -29.22 27.53 33.32
CA ASP A 457 -28.61 28.31 32.23
C ASP A 457 -27.45 27.55 31.58
N PHE A 458 -27.55 27.34 30.27
CA PHE A 458 -26.55 26.67 29.42
C PHE A 458 -26.12 27.54 28.23
N SER A 459 -26.22 28.86 28.38
CA SER A 459 -25.79 29.83 27.37
C SER A 459 -24.32 29.66 26.97
N LYS A 460 -23.45 29.26 27.91
CA LYS A 460 -22.03 29.01 27.67
C LYS A 460 -21.79 27.79 26.78
N GLU A 461 -22.43 26.67 27.09
CA GLU A 461 -22.35 25.44 26.30
C GLU A 461 -22.89 25.67 24.88
N ARG A 462 -23.99 26.41 24.76
CA ARG A 462 -24.53 26.81 23.45
C ARG A 462 -23.58 27.71 22.66
N ALA A 463 -22.97 28.70 23.31
CA ALA A 463 -21.99 29.57 22.66
C ALA A 463 -20.76 28.77 22.18
N GLN A 464 -20.28 27.83 23.00
CA GLN A 464 -19.17 26.93 22.64
C GLN A 464 -19.55 26.01 21.47
N ALA A 465 -20.74 25.40 21.49
CA ALA A 465 -21.23 24.56 20.40
C ALA A 465 -21.33 25.35 19.09
N ASN A 466 -21.87 26.57 19.13
CA ASN A 466 -21.97 27.42 17.95
C ASN A 466 -20.58 27.82 17.40
N ALA A 467 -19.61 28.11 18.28
CA ALA A 467 -18.24 28.39 17.87
C ALA A 467 -17.57 27.16 17.22
N ALA A 468 -17.76 25.97 17.80
CA ALA A 468 -17.25 24.72 17.24
C ALA A 468 -17.89 24.38 15.89
N ILE A 469 -19.21 24.51 15.76
CA ILE A 469 -19.93 24.28 14.49
C ILE A 469 -19.46 25.26 13.42
N LYS A 470 -19.30 26.55 13.76
CA LYS A 470 -18.76 27.56 12.83
C LYS A 470 -17.37 27.19 12.33
N THR A 471 -16.49 26.74 13.23
CA THR A 471 -15.14 26.28 12.89
C THR A 471 -15.19 25.08 11.94
N ILE A 472 -16.04 24.10 12.23
CA ILE A 472 -16.25 22.92 11.38
C ILE A 472 -16.77 23.32 9.99
N GLU A 473 -17.70 24.26 9.91
CA GLU A 473 -18.22 24.76 8.62
C GLU A 473 -17.14 25.46 7.81
N GLN A 474 -16.33 26.31 8.44
CA GLN A 474 -15.18 26.97 7.81
C GLN A 474 -14.18 25.93 7.28
N ASN A 475 -13.88 24.89 8.06
CA ASN A 475 -13.02 23.79 7.64
C ASN A 475 -13.61 22.99 6.47
N ILE A 476 -14.91 22.71 6.47
CA ILE A 476 -15.59 22.05 5.34
C ILE A 476 -15.44 22.89 4.07
N THR A 477 -15.66 24.21 4.15
CA THR A 477 -15.44 25.12 3.02
C THR A 477 -13.98 25.11 2.55
N ALA A 478 -13.02 25.17 3.48
CA ALA A 478 -11.60 25.12 3.17
C ALA A 478 -11.18 23.80 2.48
N LEU A 479 -11.71 22.67 2.96
CA LEU A 479 -11.48 21.35 2.38
C LEU A 479 -12.06 21.26 0.96
N ASN A 480 -13.28 21.76 0.73
CA ASN A 480 -13.89 21.76 -0.60
C ASN A 480 -13.12 22.65 -1.59
N LEU A 481 -12.73 23.87 -1.19
CA LEU A 481 -11.91 24.77 -2.02
C LEU A 481 -10.55 24.16 -2.37
N THR A 482 -9.96 23.41 -1.45
CA THR A 482 -8.68 22.74 -1.69
C THR A 482 -8.86 21.48 -2.54
N ARG A 483 -9.96 20.74 -2.37
CA ARG A 483 -10.32 19.60 -3.21
C ARG A 483 -10.54 20.01 -4.67
N GLU A 484 -11.31 21.07 -4.90
CA GLU A 484 -11.54 21.61 -6.26
C GLU A 484 -10.24 22.06 -6.91
N TRP A 485 -9.41 22.79 -6.15
CA TRP A 485 -8.06 23.13 -6.59
C TRP A 485 -7.23 21.88 -6.92
N LEU A 486 -7.26 20.85 -6.07
CA LEU A 486 -6.52 19.61 -6.29
C LEU A 486 -6.93 18.94 -7.60
N GLU A 487 -8.21 18.87 -7.94
CA GLU A 487 -8.66 18.30 -9.22
C GLU A 487 -8.12 19.09 -10.42
N THR A 488 -8.16 20.43 -10.38
CA THR A 488 -7.57 21.25 -11.44
C THR A 488 -6.05 21.08 -11.53
N HIS A 489 -5.39 20.94 -10.38
CA HIS A 489 -3.96 20.73 -10.29
C HIS A 489 -3.57 19.36 -10.88
N ILE A 490 -4.30 18.30 -10.56
CA ILE A 490 -4.10 16.96 -11.13
C ILE A 490 -4.20 16.99 -12.65
N GLN A 491 -5.21 17.67 -13.20
CA GLN A 491 -5.35 17.82 -14.65
C GLN A 491 -4.15 18.54 -15.26
N HIS A 492 -3.70 19.64 -14.64
CA HIS A 492 -2.52 20.38 -15.11
C HIS A 492 -1.25 19.53 -15.08
N VAL A 493 -1.06 18.70 -14.04
CA VAL A 493 0.09 17.80 -13.91
C VAL A 493 0.06 16.71 -14.97
N GLN A 494 -1.09 16.09 -15.22
CA GLN A 494 -1.28 15.10 -16.27
C GLN A 494 -1.08 15.68 -17.67
N GLN A 495 -1.55 16.91 -17.91
CA GLN A 495 -1.27 17.66 -19.15
C GLN A 495 0.23 17.97 -19.29
N GLY A 496 0.89 18.37 -18.21
CA GLY A 496 2.34 18.57 -18.17
C GLY A 496 3.09 17.31 -18.61
N LEU A 497 2.80 16.16 -17.99
CA LEU A 497 3.39 14.86 -18.32
C LEU A 497 3.17 14.45 -19.78
N SER A 498 1.94 14.59 -20.29
CA SER A 498 1.61 14.26 -21.69
C SER A 498 2.18 15.24 -22.72
N SER A 499 2.34 16.52 -22.36
CA SER A 499 2.96 17.52 -23.24
C SER A 499 4.48 17.29 -23.38
N VAL A 500 5.14 16.91 -22.29
CA VAL A 500 6.55 16.47 -22.30
C VAL A 500 6.68 15.23 -23.17
N GLU A 501 5.74 14.29 -23.09
CA GLU A 501 5.72 13.11 -23.95
C GLU A 501 5.62 13.46 -25.44
N LYS A 502 4.70 14.33 -25.84
CA LYS A 502 4.58 14.77 -27.24
C LYS A 502 5.84 15.45 -27.75
N LYS A 503 6.42 16.37 -26.97
CA LYS A 503 7.67 17.06 -27.34
C LYS A 503 8.84 16.09 -27.51
N VAL A 504 8.94 15.08 -26.64
CA VAL A 504 9.96 14.03 -26.78
C VAL A 504 9.78 13.24 -28.08
N VAL A 505 8.54 12.85 -28.40
CA VAL A 505 8.25 12.11 -29.64
C VAL A 505 8.52 12.97 -30.88
N GLU A 506 8.12 14.24 -30.85
CA GLU A 506 8.40 15.21 -31.92
C GLU A 506 9.89 15.46 -32.10
N GLU A 507 10.67 15.57 -31.02
CA GLU A 507 12.11 15.78 -31.11
C GLU A 507 12.83 14.53 -31.67
N ILE A 508 12.40 13.32 -31.26
CA ILE A 508 12.87 12.07 -31.86
C ILE A 508 12.52 12.01 -33.36
N ALA A 509 11.30 12.44 -33.73
CA ALA A 509 10.87 12.49 -35.13
C ALA A 509 11.66 13.54 -35.93
N ARG A 510 11.92 14.72 -35.38
CA ARG A 510 12.77 15.76 -36.00
C ARG A 510 14.20 15.29 -36.22
N VAL A 511 14.81 14.64 -35.23
CA VAL A 511 16.15 14.06 -35.37
C VAL A 511 16.18 13.00 -36.48
N ARG A 512 15.10 12.21 -36.61
CA ARG A 512 14.94 11.24 -37.70
C ARG A 512 14.76 11.92 -39.06
N ASP A 513 13.92 12.95 -39.14
CA ASP A 513 13.54 13.61 -40.39
C ASP A 513 14.63 14.55 -40.92
N ALA A 514 15.39 15.22 -40.04
CA ALA A 514 16.58 16.00 -40.41
C ALA A 514 17.61 15.12 -41.15
N LYS A 515 17.82 13.88 -40.69
CA LYS A 515 18.70 12.92 -41.38
C LYS A 515 18.09 12.36 -42.68
N GLY A 516 16.76 12.28 -42.80
CA GLY A 516 16.09 11.95 -44.06
C GLY A 516 16.20 13.06 -45.11
N GLY A 517 16.31 14.31 -44.68
CA GLY A 517 16.53 15.47 -45.54
C GLY A 517 17.96 15.56 -46.08
N ASP A 518 18.97 15.24 -45.27
CA ASP A 518 20.37 15.23 -45.70
C ASP A 518 20.66 14.11 -46.71
N ALA A 519 20.02 12.94 -46.56
CA ALA A 519 20.11 11.85 -47.54
C ALA A 519 19.49 12.20 -48.91
N LYS A 520 18.54 13.16 -48.97
CA LYS A 520 17.93 13.64 -50.22
C LYS A 520 18.69 14.78 -50.88
N LYS A 521 19.65 15.42 -50.20
CA LYS A 521 20.48 16.50 -50.75
C LYS A 521 21.86 16.02 -51.22
N ALA A 522 22.24 14.78 -50.91
CA ALA A 522 23.51 14.18 -51.26
C ALA A 522 23.44 13.14 -52.40
N GLY A 523 22.27 13.00 -53.05
CA GLY A 523 22.09 12.29 -54.31
C GLY A 523 21.66 13.27 -55.39
#